data_AF-A0A7M4FLS5-F1
#
_entry.id   AF-A0A7M4FLS5-F1
#
_cell.length_a   1.000
_cell.length_b   1.000
_cell.length_c   1.000
_cell.angle_alpha   90.00
_cell.angle_beta   90.00
_cell.angle_gamma   90.00
#
_symmetry.space_group_name_H-M   'P 1'
#
loop_
_entity.id
_entity.type
_entity.pdbx_description
1 polymer ?
#
loop_
_entity_poly.entity_id
_entity_poly.type
_entity_poly.pdbx_seq_one_letter_code
_entity_poly.pdbx_strand_id
1 'polypeptide(L)'
;MKCVAQEWPRVTALLFIAQTVSAMVLPNATLLEKLLEKYTDEDGEWWIAKQRGKRAITDSDMQSILDLHNKLRSQVYPPASNMEYMTWDVELERSAESWAETCLWEHGPASLLPSIGQNLGAHWGRYRPPTFHVQAWYDEVRDFTYPYPHECNPYCPFRCSGPVCTHYTQVVWATSSRIGCAINLCHNMNIWGQIWPKAVYLVCNYSPKGNWWGHAPYKHGHPCSACPPSFGGGCRENLCYREGSDRHYSPHEPEEETNEIERQRSKVQETTSQSRSRTHSPSGSVGTDDTEKNEVISTQQMSQIVSCEVRLRDQCKGTTCNRYECPAGCLDSKAKVIGSVHYEMQSSICRAAIHYGILDNDGGWVDVTRQGRKNYFIKSYRNGVQSIGKYQSANSFTVSKVAVQAITCETTVEQMCPFQKPASHCPRVYCPANCMQANPHYARVIGTRIYSDMSSICRTAVHAGVVSNQGGYVDVMPVDKRKMYIASFQNGIFSESLQNPPGGKAFRIFAVV
;
A
#
# COMPACT_ATOMS: atom_id res chain seq x y z
N MET A 1 -25.34 -51.95 -75.32
CA MET A 1 -25.44 -50.48 -75.43
C MET A 1 -26.50 -50.02 -74.43
N LYS A 2 -26.12 -49.14 -73.48
CA LYS A 2 -26.94 -48.41 -72.49
C LYS A 2 -28.09 -49.18 -71.80
N CYS A 3 -27.85 -49.69 -70.58
CA CYS A 3 -28.87 -50.01 -69.56
C CYS A 3 -29.56 -48.68 -69.13
N VAL A 4 -30.88 -48.45 -69.18
CA VAL A 4 -32.07 -49.15 -68.62
C VAL A 4 -31.98 -49.24 -67.08
N ALA A 5 -32.89 -48.73 -66.23
CA ALA A 5 -34.30 -48.39 -66.40
C ALA A 5 -34.72 -47.30 -65.40
N GLN A 6 -35.76 -46.56 -65.78
CA GLN A 6 -36.67 -45.82 -64.90
C GLN A 6 -38.05 -46.46 -65.06
N GLU A 7 -38.87 -46.43 -63.99
CA GLU A 7 -40.35 -46.51 -63.90
C GLU A 7 -40.89 -47.49 -62.82
N TRP A 8 -41.51 -46.89 -61.77
CA TRP A 8 -42.81 -47.20 -61.09
C TRP A 8 -43.30 -48.65 -60.77
N PRO A 9 -44.37 -48.85 -59.94
CA PRO A 9 -44.81 -48.26 -58.66
C PRO A 9 -45.27 -49.34 -57.62
N ARG A 10 -45.91 -48.90 -56.51
CA ARG A 10 -46.91 -49.58 -55.60
C ARG A 10 -46.49 -50.13 -54.21
N VAL A 11 -47.17 -49.54 -53.20
CA VAL A 11 -48.00 -50.17 -52.14
C VAL A 11 -47.37 -50.54 -50.76
N THR A 12 -47.74 -49.69 -49.79
CA THR A 12 -48.18 -49.89 -48.37
C THR A 12 -47.30 -50.53 -47.27
N ALA A 13 -47.28 -49.79 -46.15
CA ALA A 13 -47.56 -50.18 -44.75
C ALA A 13 -46.41 -50.13 -43.72
N LEU A 14 -46.81 -49.73 -42.48
CA LEU A 14 -46.15 -49.77 -41.16
C LEU A 14 -45.36 -48.51 -40.74
N LEU A 15 -45.34 -48.02 -39.49
CA LEU A 15 -46.24 -48.00 -38.32
C LEU A 15 -45.56 -47.01 -37.31
N PHE A 16 -46.34 -46.40 -36.43
CA PHE A 16 -45.98 -45.39 -35.42
C PHE A 16 -44.77 -45.72 -34.52
N ILE A 17 -44.05 -44.68 -34.05
CA ILE A 17 -43.90 -44.29 -32.62
C ILE A 17 -43.41 -42.84 -32.55
N ALA A 18 -44.14 -42.02 -31.80
CA ALA A 18 -43.75 -40.69 -31.36
C ALA A 18 -42.88 -40.76 -30.10
N GLN A 19 -41.76 -40.05 -30.04
CA GLN A 19 -41.12 -39.65 -28.77
C GLN A 19 -40.41 -38.30 -28.92
N THR A 20 -41.09 -37.26 -28.44
CA THR A 20 -40.58 -36.18 -27.57
C THR A 20 -39.07 -35.89 -27.57
N VAL A 21 -38.68 -34.79 -28.20
CA VAL A 21 -37.51 -34.02 -27.76
C VAL A 21 -38.04 -32.99 -26.76
N SER A 22 -37.77 -33.21 -25.47
CA SER A 22 -37.97 -32.20 -24.45
C SER A 22 -37.10 -30.99 -24.81
N ALA A 23 -37.74 -29.89 -25.17
CA ALA A 23 -37.12 -28.58 -25.09
C ALA A 23 -36.78 -28.35 -23.61
N MET A 24 -35.51 -28.49 -23.24
CA MET A 24 -35.02 -27.84 -22.03
C MET A 24 -35.00 -26.35 -22.33
N VAL A 25 -36.13 -25.71 -22.01
CA VAL A 25 -36.23 -24.27 -21.84
C VAL A 25 -35.21 -23.90 -20.75
N LEU A 26 -34.13 -23.23 -21.13
CA LEU A 26 -33.32 -22.48 -20.18
C LEU A 26 -34.17 -21.28 -19.74
N PRO A 27 -34.57 -21.15 -18.47
CA PRO A 27 -35.15 -19.91 -17.99
C PRO A 27 -34.02 -18.89 -17.79
N ASN A 28 -34.35 -17.63 -18.04
CA ASN A 28 -33.54 -16.41 -17.84
C ASN A 28 -32.68 -15.92 -19.01
N ALA A 29 -33.30 -15.75 -20.19
CA ALA A 29 -32.83 -14.79 -21.21
C ALA A 29 -33.14 -13.32 -20.84
N THR A 30 -34.00 -13.08 -19.84
CA THR A 30 -34.51 -11.75 -19.48
C THR A 30 -33.47 -10.85 -18.79
N LEU A 31 -32.40 -11.41 -18.21
CA LEU A 31 -31.33 -10.62 -17.59
C LEU A 31 -30.39 -10.00 -18.64
N LEU A 32 -30.15 -10.71 -19.75
CA LEU A 32 -29.30 -10.24 -20.84
C LEU A 32 -30.00 -9.18 -21.69
N GLU A 33 -31.31 -9.34 -21.93
CA GLU A 33 -32.12 -8.33 -22.62
C GLU A 33 -32.24 -7.04 -21.80
N LYS A 34 -32.46 -7.13 -20.48
CA LYS A 34 -32.44 -5.95 -19.59
C LYS A 34 -31.08 -5.26 -19.52
N LEU A 35 -29.98 -6.01 -19.68
CA LEU A 35 -28.63 -5.45 -19.72
C LEU A 35 -28.35 -4.74 -21.05
N LEU A 36 -28.95 -5.18 -22.16
CA LEU A 36 -28.75 -4.60 -23.49
C LEU A 36 -29.60 -3.35 -23.73
N GLU A 37 -30.80 -3.27 -23.15
CA GLU A 37 -31.71 -2.12 -23.29
C GLU A 37 -31.13 -0.83 -22.65
N LYS A 38 -30.20 -0.94 -21.69
CA LYS A 38 -29.52 0.22 -21.07
C LYS A 38 -28.45 0.86 -21.97
N TYR A 39 -28.11 0.26 -23.11
CA TYR A 39 -27.03 0.71 -23.99
C TYR A 39 -27.47 1.17 -25.38
N THR A 40 -28.78 1.20 -25.65
CA THR A 40 -29.35 1.78 -26.86
C THR A 40 -30.10 3.04 -26.52
N ASP A 41 -29.38 4.15 -26.41
CA ASP A 41 -29.89 5.50 -26.63
C ASP A 41 -28.71 6.34 -27.17
N GLU A 42 -28.58 6.36 -28.49
CA GLU A 42 -27.97 7.50 -29.18
C GLU A 42 -29.07 8.52 -29.34
N ASP A 43 -28.88 9.74 -28.81
CA ASP A 43 -29.28 10.99 -29.45
C ASP A 43 -28.71 12.21 -28.69
N GLY A 44 -27.86 12.97 -29.39
CA GLY A 44 -27.71 14.43 -29.23
C GLY A 44 -26.93 14.96 -28.01
N GLU A 45 -25.71 15.45 -28.29
CA GLU A 45 -24.90 16.46 -27.56
C GLU A 45 -23.51 15.96 -27.12
N TRP A 46 -22.65 15.59 -28.09
CA TRP A 46 -21.28 15.11 -27.81
C TRP A 46 -20.19 16.20 -27.80
N TRP A 47 -20.53 17.49 -27.90
CA TRP A 47 -19.56 18.60 -28.01
C TRP A 47 -19.64 19.71 -26.95
N ILE A 48 -20.39 19.54 -25.85
CA ILE A 48 -20.19 20.41 -24.68
C ILE A 48 -19.07 19.81 -23.82
N ALA A 49 -17.87 20.32 -24.05
CA ALA A 49 -16.63 19.91 -23.41
C ALA A 49 -16.68 20.01 -21.86
N LYS A 50 -17.05 18.91 -21.20
CA LYS A 50 -16.50 18.57 -19.88
C LYS A 50 -15.15 17.91 -20.12
N GLN A 51 -14.07 18.45 -19.56
CA GLN A 51 -12.76 17.79 -19.53
C GLN A 51 -12.88 16.42 -18.84
N ARG A 52 -13.11 15.35 -19.62
CA ARG A 52 -13.21 13.95 -19.15
C ARG A 52 -11.88 13.25 -19.41
N GLY A 53 -10.99 13.32 -18.43
CA GLY A 53 -9.63 12.78 -18.49
C GLY A 53 -9.36 11.51 -17.68
N LYS A 54 -10.39 10.74 -17.24
CA LYS A 54 -10.19 9.47 -16.53
C LYS A 54 -11.28 8.46 -16.91
N ARG A 55 -10.89 7.24 -17.29
CA ARG A 55 -11.82 6.10 -17.44
C ARG A 55 -11.64 5.20 -16.22
N ALA A 56 -12.47 5.40 -15.20
CA ALA A 56 -12.50 4.55 -14.01
C ALA A 56 -13.25 3.24 -14.30
N ILE A 57 -12.94 2.18 -13.53
CA ILE A 57 -13.77 0.98 -13.47
C ILE A 57 -15.12 1.36 -12.86
N THR A 58 -16.22 0.97 -13.51
CA THR A 58 -17.57 1.15 -12.96
C THR A 58 -17.92 0.01 -12.00
N ASP A 59 -18.91 0.18 -11.13
CA ASP A 59 -19.40 -0.92 -10.26
C ASP A 59 -19.83 -2.16 -11.07
N SER A 60 -20.37 -1.94 -12.28
CA SER A 60 -20.73 -3.02 -13.20
C SER A 60 -19.50 -3.73 -13.77
N ASP A 61 -18.43 -3.00 -14.08
CA ASP A 61 -17.16 -3.56 -14.53
C ASP A 61 -16.47 -4.34 -13.41
N MET A 62 -16.46 -3.79 -12.19
CA MET A 62 -15.97 -4.44 -10.98
C MET A 62 -16.61 -5.82 -10.79
N GLN A 63 -17.96 -5.84 -10.77
CA GLN A 63 -18.71 -7.08 -10.59
C GLN A 63 -18.41 -8.08 -11.73
N SER A 64 -18.36 -7.60 -12.98
CA SER A 64 -18.06 -8.44 -14.14
C SER A 64 -16.66 -9.07 -14.09
N ILE A 65 -15.65 -8.32 -13.61
CA ILE A 65 -14.29 -8.84 -13.39
C ILE A 65 -14.29 -9.91 -12.31
N LEU A 66 -14.92 -9.64 -11.17
CA LEU A 66 -14.97 -10.55 -10.03
C LEU A 66 -15.69 -11.86 -10.37
N ASP A 67 -16.86 -11.75 -11.02
CA ASP A 67 -17.68 -12.89 -11.43
C ASP A 67 -16.93 -13.74 -12.46
N LEU A 68 -16.25 -13.12 -13.43
CA LEU A 68 -15.47 -13.85 -14.41
C LEU A 68 -14.28 -14.58 -13.75
N HIS A 69 -13.56 -13.96 -12.81
CA HIS A 69 -12.49 -14.65 -12.07
C HIS A 69 -13.03 -15.88 -11.33
N ASN A 70 -14.12 -15.74 -10.58
CA ASN A 70 -14.69 -16.85 -9.83
C ASN A 70 -15.25 -17.95 -10.75
N LYS A 71 -15.91 -17.59 -11.86
CA LYS A 71 -16.38 -18.55 -12.87
C LYS A 71 -15.24 -19.34 -13.51
N LEU A 72 -14.12 -18.68 -13.81
CA LEU A 72 -12.96 -19.37 -14.39
C LEU A 72 -12.26 -20.28 -13.37
N ARG A 73 -12.15 -19.82 -12.12
CA ARG A 73 -11.58 -20.60 -11.00
C ARG A 73 -12.39 -21.86 -10.68
N SER A 74 -13.70 -21.84 -10.87
CA SER A 74 -14.57 -23.01 -10.65
C SER A 74 -14.52 -24.08 -11.75
N GLN A 75 -13.88 -23.76 -12.89
CA GLN A 75 -13.88 -24.57 -14.11
C GLN A 75 -12.49 -25.09 -14.51
N VAL A 76 -11.49 -24.94 -13.63
CA VAL A 76 -10.12 -25.36 -13.92
C VAL A 76 -9.99 -26.87 -14.12
N TYR A 77 -9.09 -27.27 -15.01
CA TYR A 77 -8.70 -28.66 -15.21
C TYR A 77 -7.17 -28.80 -15.08
N PRO A 78 -6.66 -29.77 -14.28
CA PRO A 78 -7.42 -30.73 -13.48
C PRO A 78 -8.17 -30.06 -12.30
N PRO A 79 -9.18 -30.71 -11.70
CA PRO A 79 -10.03 -30.07 -10.69
C PRO A 79 -9.25 -29.73 -9.40
N ALA A 80 -9.62 -28.60 -8.79
CA ALA A 80 -8.98 -28.06 -7.61
C ALA A 80 -9.74 -28.40 -6.33
N SER A 81 -9.06 -28.97 -5.33
CA SER A 81 -9.68 -29.32 -4.03
C SER A 81 -9.76 -28.17 -3.03
N ASN A 82 -8.99 -27.09 -3.24
CA ASN A 82 -8.83 -26.00 -2.27
C ASN A 82 -9.00 -24.59 -2.86
N MET A 83 -9.71 -24.44 -3.98
CA MET A 83 -9.85 -23.16 -4.67
C MET A 83 -10.71 -22.19 -3.85
N GLU A 84 -10.14 -21.09 -3.37
CA GLU A 84 -10.87 -20.11 -2.56
C GLU A 84 -11.75 -19.20 -3.42
N TYR A 85 -12.96 -18.88 -2.93
CA TYR A 85 -13.79 -17.84 -3.53
C TYR A 85 -13.12 -16.47 -3.39
N MET A 86 -13.06 -15.72 -4.48
CA MET A 86 -12.42 -14.41 -4.55
C MET A 86 -13.44 -13.30 -4.24
N THR A 87 -13.02 -12.29 -3.50
CA THR A 87 -13.81 -11.09 -3.15
C THR A 87 -13.10 -9.82 -3.63
N TRP A 88 -13.85 -8.74 -3.84
CA TRP A 88 -13.25 -7.46 -4.20
C TRP A 88 -12.63 -6.78 -2.97
N ASP A 89 -11.44 -6.20 -3.14
CA ASP A 89 -10.71 -5.47 -2.10
C ASP A 89 -10.37 -4.06 -2.60
N VAL A 90 -11.00 -3.06 -1.98
CA VAL A 90 -10.91 -1.64 -2.36
C VAL A 90 -9.49 -1.08 -2.16
N GLU A 91 -8.69 -1.64 -1.24
CA GLU A 91 -7.30 -1.22 -1.08
C GLU A 91 -6.43 -1.73 -2.24
N LEU A 92 -6.69 -2.95 -2.72
CA LEU A 92 -6.03 -3.49 -3.92
C LEU A 92 -6.42 -2.71 -5.19
N GLU A 93 -7.69 -2.32 -5.31
CA GLU A 93 -8.19 -1.45 -6.39
C GLU A 93 -7.50 -0.08 -6.36
N ARG A 94 -7.48 0.60 -5.20
CA ARG A 94 -6.81 1.90 -5.07
C ARG A 94 -5.32 1.81 -5.40
N SER A 95 -4.68 0.72 -5.01
CA SER A 95 -3.29 0.46 -5.39
C SER A 95 -3.12 0.18 -6.89
N ALA A 96 -4.08 -0.50 -7.52
CA ALA A 96 -4.06 -0.75 -8.97
C ALA A 96 -4.30 0.54 -9.75
N GLU A 97 -5.19 1.41 -9.27
CA GLU A 97 -5.48 2.72 -9.85
C GLU A 97 -4.23 3.59 -9.83
N SER A 98 -3.60 3.73 -8.66
CA SER A 98 -2.35 4.49 -8.53
C SER A 98 -1.25 3.99 -9.46
N TRP A 99 -1.22 2.70 -9.82
CA TRP A 99 -0.25 2.15 -10.75
C TRP A 99 -0.67 2.36 -12.21
N ALA A 100 -1.95 2.16 -12.54
CA ALA A 100 -2.50 2.39 -13.88
C ALA A 100 -2.34 3.86 -14.32
N GLU A 101 -2.43 4.80 -13.37
CA GLU A 101 -2.19 6.23 -13.60
C GLU A 101 -0.77 6.56 -14.06
N THR A 102 0.22 5.71 -13.74
CA THR A 102 1.62 5.95 -14.14
C THR A 102 1.83 5.79 -15.64
N CYS A 103 0.94 5.05 -16.33
CA CYS A 103 1.08 4.69 -17.74
C CYS A 103 2.45 4.06 -18.08
N LEU A 104 3.04 3.33 -17.13
CA LEU A 104 4.26 2.55 -17.33
C LEU A 104 3.90 1.09 -17.58
N TRP A 105 4.37 0.52 -18.70
CA TRP A 105 4.17 -0.90 -19.02
C TRP A 105 5.15 -1.79 -18.24
N GLU A 106 5.06 -1.73 -16.91
CA GLU A 106 5.88 -2.51 -15.98
C GLU A 106 5.04 -2.92 -14.77
N HIS A 107 5.47 -3.96 -14.06
CA HIS A 107 4.85 -4.30 -12.78
C HIS A 107 5.23 -3.31 -11.69
N GLY A 108 4.29 -2.96 -10.82
CA GLY A 108 4.61 -2.15 -9.66
C GLY A 108 3.42 -1.71 -8.81
N PRO A 109 3.66 -0.86 -7.80
CA PRO A 109 4.97 -0.38 -7.39
C PRO A 109 5.82 -1.52 -6.79
N ALA A 110 7.13 -1.49 -7.01
CA ALA A 110 8.05 -2.56 -6.60
C ALA A 110 8.01 -2.90 -5.10
N SER A 111 7.56 -1.96 -4.26
CA SER A 111 7.33 -2.16 -2.82
C SER A 111 6.20 -3.12 -2.50
N LEU A 112 5.19 -3.24 -3.38
CA LEU A 112 4.00 -4.06 -3.16
C LEU A 112 4.09 -5.43 -3.84
N LEU A 113 4.80 -5.54 -4.97
CA LEU A 113 4.96 -6.80 -5.72
C LEU A 113 5.46 -8.01 -4.91
N PRO A 114 6.21 -7.88 -3.80
CA PRO A 114 6.52 -9.02 -2.93
C PRO A 114 5.32 -9.54 -2.14
N SER A 115 4.31 -8.71 -1.89
CA SER A 115 3.13 -9.01 -1.06
C SER A 115 1.85 -9.25 -1.86
N ILE A 116 1.75 -8.71 -3.08
CA ILE A 116 0.59 -8.87 -3.96
C ILE A 116 0.98 -9.55 -5.27
N GLY A 117 0.05 -10.31 -5.83
CA GLY A 117 0.08 -10.67 -7.24
C GLY A 117 -0.34 -9.48 -8.09
N GLN A 118 0.10 -9.44 -9.35
CA GLN A 118 -0.35 -8.41 -10.28
C GLN A 118 -0.38 -8.96 -11.70
N ASN A 119 -1.50 -8.76 -12.38
CA ASN A 119 -1.62 -8.96 -13.83
C ASN A 119 -1.85 -7.62 -14.52
N LEU A 120 -1.24 -7.47 -15.68
CA LEU A 120 -1.29 -6.26 -16.51
C LEU A 120 -1.92 -6.60 -17.86
N GLY A 121 -2.75 -5.70 -18.37
CA GLY A 121 -3.39 -5.84 -19.67
C GLY A 121 -3.44 -4.49 -20.36
N ALA A 122 -3.13 -4.44 -21.65
CA ALA A 122 -3.22 -3.21 -22.43
C ALA A 122 -3.83 -3.49 -23.79
N HIS A 123 -4.63 -2.55 -24.30
CA HIS A 123 -5.08 -2.55 -25.69
C HIS A 123 -5.21 -1.12 -26.19
N TRP A 124 -5.28 -0.95 -27.50
CA TRP A 124 -5.52 0.33 -28.16
C TRP A 124 -6.44 0.10 -29.36
N GLY A 125 -7.09 1.16 -29.83
CA GLY A 125 -8.05 1.09 -30.93
C GLY A 125 -9.47 0.75 -30.46
N ARG A 126 -10.03 -0.38 -30.93
CA ARG A 126 -11.44 -0.75 -30.66
C ARG A 126 -11.68 -0.94 -29.17
N TYR A 127 -12.85 -0.50 -28.71
CA TYR A 127 -13.30 -0.73 -27.34
C TYR A 127 -13.28 -2.22 -26.98
N ARG A 128 -12.69 -2.55 -25.85
CA ARG A 128 -12.83 -3.86 -25.19
C ARG A 128 -13.29 -3.65 -23.74
N PRO A 129 -14.21 -4.48 -23.23
CA PRO A 129 -14.54 -4.48 -21.81
C PRO A 129 -13.34 -5.00 -20.98
N PRO A 130 -13.24 -4.68 -19.68
CA PRO A 130 -12.15 -5.15 -18.82
C PRO A 130 -12.02 -6.68 -18.79
N THR A 131 -13.16 -7.38 -18.89
CA THR A 131 -13.25 -8.85 -18.95
C THR A 131 -12.49 -9.46 -20.13
N PHE A 132 -12.25 -8.70 -21.20
CA PHE A 132 -11.42 -9.14 -22.32
C PHE A 132 -9.99 -9.50 -21.88
N HIS A 133 -9.37 -8.68 -21.02
CA HIS A 133 -8.01 -8.96 -20.52
C HIS A 133 -7.99 -10.14 -19.55
N VAL A 134 -9.01 -10.26 -18.71
CA VAL A 134 -9.16 -11.39 -17.79
C VAL A 134 -9.26 -12.71 -18.55
N GLN A 135 -10.06 -12.74 -19.63
CA GLN A 135 -10.14 -13.91 -20.51
C GLN A 135 -8.81 -14.18 -21.20
N ALA A 136 -8.13 -13.15 -21.73
CA ALA A 136 -6.83 -13.31 -22.36
C ALA A 136 -5.75 -13.87 -21.41
N TRP A 137 -5.75 -13.44 -20.14
CA TRP A 137 -4.89 -14.02 -19.10
C TRP A 137 -5.23 -15.48 -18.83
N TYR A 138 -6.51 -15.84 -18.82
CA TYR A 138 -6.93 -17.23 -18.61
C TYR A 138 -6.59 -18.13 -19.80
N ASP A 139 -6.67 -17.62 -21.03
CA ASP A 139 -6.42 -18.38 -22.25
C ASP A 139 -4.98 -18.90 -22.37
N GLU A 140 -4.03 -18.39 -21.57
CA GLU A 140 -2.69 -18.97 -21.41
C GLU A 140 -2.72 -20.42 -20.88
N VAL A 141 -3.86 -20.88 -20.34
CA VAL A 141 -4.09 -22.29 -19.97
C VAL A 141 -3.79 -23.26 -21.13
N ARG A 142 -3.95 -22.81 -22.38
CA ARG A 142 -3.67 -23.61 -23.58
C ARG A 142 -2.20 -23.99 -23.70
N ASP A 143 -1.33 -23.19 -23.08
CA ASP A 143 0.13 -23.35 -23.09
C ASP A 143 0.69 -23.81 -21.74
N PHE A 144 -0.14 -23.86 -20.70
CA PHE A 144 0.26 -24.26 -19.36
C PHE A 144 0.02 -25.76 -19.14
N THR A 145 1.00 -26.45 -18.55
CA THR A 145 0.83 -27.84 -18.09
C THR A 145 0.85 -27.90 -16.57
N TYR A 146 -0.23 -28.42 -15.98
CA TYR A 146 -0.35 -28.55 -14.52
C TYR A 146 0.67 -29.56 -13.94
N PRO A 147 1.45 -29.17 -12.91
CA PRO A 147 2.38 -30.09 -12.25
C PRO A 147 1.65 -30.96 -11.22
N TYR A 148 1.60 -32.27 -11.47
CA TYR A 148 0.95 -33.19 -10.53
C TYR A 148 1.79 -33.40 -9.27
N PRO A 149 1.17 -33.78 -8.13
CA PRO A 149 1.89 -33.92 -6.85
C PRO A 149 3.12 -34.83 -6.89
N HIS A 150 3.10 -35.88 -7.72
CA HIS A 150 4.24 -36.81 -7.87
C HIS A 150 5.43 -36.20 -8.60
N GLU A 151 5.24 -35.11 -9.34
CA GLU A 151 6.29 -34.37 -10.03
C GLU A 151 6.91 -33.27 -9.13
N CYS A 152 6.29 -32.96 -7.99
CA CYS A 152 6.72 -31.92 -7.07
C CYS A 152 7.70 -32.47 -6.02
N ASN A 153 8.99 -32.59 -6.36
CA ASN A 153 10.02 -33.03 -5.41
C ASN A 153 11.41 -32.40 -5.67
N PRO A 154 11.93 -31.52 -4.80
CA PRO A 154 11.25 -30.84 -3.68
C PRO A 154 10.34 -29.68 -4.14
N TYR A 155 10.39 -29.33 -5.42
CA TYR A 155 9.66 -28.22 -6.03
C TYR A 155 8.85 -28.72 -7.23
N CYS A 156 7.69 -28.13 -7.47
CA CYS A 156 6.90 -28.39 -8.68
C CYS A 156 7.56 -27.76 -9.92
N PRO A 157 7.64 -28.48 -11.06
CA PRO A 157 8.13 -27.89 -12.29
C PRO A 157 7.13 -26.85 -12.82
N PHE A 158 7.64 -25.73 -13.34
CA PHE A 158 6.85 -24.78 -14.11
C PHE A 158 6.99 -25.12 -15.60
N ARG A 159 5.90 -25.50 -16.27
CA ARG A 159 5.87 -25.87 -17.69
C ARG A 159 4.94 -24.95 -18.47
N CYS A 160 5.52 -24.16 -19.35
CA CYS A 160 4.83 -23.22 -20.24
C CYS A 160 5.41 -23.36 -21.64
N SER A 161 4.58 -23.71 -22.63
CA SER A 161 4.99 -23.79 -24.05
C SER A 161 4.84 -22.45 -24.79
N GLY A 162 4.05 -21.54 -24.23
CA GLY A 162 3.78 -20.21 -24.76
C GLY A 162 4.76 -19.15 -24.25
N PRO A 163 4.61 -17.90 -24.72
CA PRO A 163 5.47 -16.80 -24.30
C PRO A 163 5.26 -16.43 -22.82
N VAL A 164 4.04 -16.61 -22.28
CA VAL A 164 3.68 -16.31 -20.89
C VAL A 164 2.57 -17.28 -20.44
N CYS A 165 2.69 -17.79 -19.20
CA CYS A 165 1.63 -18.54 -18.51
C CYS A 165 1.38 -18.04 -17.07
N THR A 166 2.10 -16.99 -16.66
CA THR A 166 2.06 -16.47 -15.29
C THR A 166 0.78 -15.69 -15.00
N HIS A 167 0.10 -15.15 -16.00
CA HIS A 167 -1.16 -14.47 -15.77
C HIS A 167 -2.27 -15.48 -15.46
N TYR A 168 -2.34 -16.57 -16.23
CA TYR A 168 -3.25 -17.69 -15.97
C TYR A 168 -3.05 -18.25 -14.56
N THR A 169 -1.82 -18.62 -14.21
CA THR A 169 -1.54 -19.23 -12.89
C THR A 169 -1.88 -18.30 -11.73
N GLN A 170 -1.79 -16.97 -11.90
CA GLN A 170 -2.26 -16.01 -10.90
C GLN A 170 -3.79 -15.95 -10.81
N VAL A 171 -4.51 -15.96 -11.94
CA VAL A 171 -5.98 -16.00 -11.97
C VAL A 171 -6.51 -17.24 -11.22
N VAL A 172 -5.88 -18.40 -11.44
CA VAL A 172 -6.28 -19.67 -10.84
C VAL A 172 -5.52 -20.04 -9.57
N TRP A 173 -4.86 -19.08 -8.92
CA TRP A 173 -4.11 -19.37 -7.70
C TRP A 173 -5.06 -19.60 -6.52
N ALA A 174 -5.09 -20.82 -5.97
CA ALA A 174 -6.09 -21.25 -4.99
C ALA A 174 -6.21 -20.30 -3.80
N THR A 175 -5.09 -19.84 -3.24
CA THR A 175 -5.06 -19.00 -2.04
C THR A 175 -5.25 -17.51 -2.32
N SER A 176 -5.31 -17.07 -3.57
CA SER A 176 -5.60 -15.67 -3.91
C SER A 176 -7.11 -15.44 -3.81
N SER A 177 -7.57 -14.97 -2.65
CA SER A 177 -9.00 -14.78 -2.33
C SER A 177 -9.47 -13.32 -2.38
N ARG A 178 -8.59 -12.37 -2.72
CA ARG A 178 -8.93 -10.95 -2.89
C ARG A 178 -8.34 -10.39 -4.17
N ILE A 179 -9.12 -9.55 -4.86
CA ILE A 179 -8.72 -8.84 -6.07
C ILE A 179 -9.16 -7.39 -6.02
N GLY A 180 -8.38 -6.50 -6.60
CA GLY A 180 -8.84 -5.16 -6.95
C GLY A 180 -8.12 -4.70 -8.21
N CYS A 181 -8.88 -4.12 -9.14
CA CYS A 181 -8.36 -3.71 -10.44
C CYS A 181 -8.64 -2.23 -10.71
N ALA A 182 -7.92 -1.66 -11.67
CA ALA A 182 -8.21 -0.33 -12.18
C ALA A 182 -7.85 -0.21 -13.66
N ILE A 183 -8.56 0.66 -14.36
CA ILE A 183 -8.28 1.03 -15.74
C ILE A 183 -7.81 2.47 -15.79
N ASN A 184 -6.87 2.75 -16.68
CA ASN A 184 -6.51 4.11 -17.06
C ASN A 184 -6.36 4.24 -18.59
N LEU A 185 -6.68 5.44 -19.11
CA LEU A 185 -6.45 5.79 -20.51
C LEU A 185 -5.12 6.56 -20.63
N CYS A 186 -4.12 5.90 -21.22
CA CYS A 186 -2.79 6.43 -21.43
C CYS A 186 -2.66 7.02 -22.84
N HIS A 187 -2.41 8.33 -22.92
CA HIS A 187 -2.35 9.04 -24.20
C HIS A 187 -1.23 8.51 -25.11
N ASN A 188 -0.06 8.23 -24.55
CA ASN A 188 1.08 7.59 -25.19
C ASN A 188 1.70 6.62 -24.19
N MET A 189 1.68 5.32 -24.48
CA MET A 189 2.27 4.30 -23.60
C MET A 189 3.31 3.50 -24.37
N ASN A 190 4.53 3.40 -23.84
CA ASN A 190 5.59 2.59 -24.45
C ASN A 190 5.42 1.13 -24.00
N ILE A 191 5.04 0.26 -24.93
CA ILE A 191 4.88 -1.16 -24.71
C ILE A 191 5.92 -1.88 -25.58
N TRP A 192 6.96 -2.41 -24.93
CA TRP A 192 8.07 -3.12 -25.58
C TRP A 192 8.73 -2.36 -26.74
N GLY A 193 8.92 -1.05 -26.59
CA GLY A 193 9.57 -0.19 -27.59
C GLY A 193 8.63 0.41 -28.63
N GLN A 194 7.32 0.12 -28.56
CA GLN A 194 6.31 0.71 -29.44
C GLN A 194 5.40 1.67 -28.65
N ILE A 195 5.16 2.86 -29.20
CA ILE A 195 4.25 3.83 -28.60
C ILE A 195 2.83 3.53 -29.06
N TRP A 196 1.96 3.16 -28.12
CA TRP A 196 0.54 2.95 -28.36
C TRP A 196 -0.24 4.22 -27.98
N PRO A 197 -0.84 4.93 -28.96
CA PRO A 197 -1.67 6.10 -28.68
C PRO A 197 -3.02 5.68 -28.09
N LYS A 198 -3.50 6.44 -27.09
CA LYS A 198 -4.77 6.19 -26.38
C LYS A 198 -4.91 4.73 -25.91
N ALA A 199 -3.83 4.19 -25.36
CA ALA A 199 -3.80 2.84 -24.79
C ALA A 199 -4.66 2.77 -23.53
N VAL A 200 -5.53 1.78 -23.46
CA VAL A 200 -6.31 1.45 -22.25
C VAL A 200 -5.52 0.42 -21.46
N TYR A 201 -5.07 0.80 -20.28
CA TYR A 201 -4.22 0.01 -19.40
C TYR A 201 -5.03 -0.50 -18.19
N LEU A 202 -5.13 -1.82 -18.05
CA LEU A 202 -5.74 -2.52 -16.92
C LEU A 202 -4.64 -3.06 -16.00
N VAL A 203 -4.76 -2.77 -14.72
CA VAL A 203 -3.94 -3.36 -13.65
C VAL A 203 -4.88 -4.11 -12.71
N CYS A 204 -4.61 -5.38 -12.42
CA CYS A 204 -5.32 -6.16 -11.41
C CYS A 204 -4.34 -6.67 -10.36
N ASN A 205 -4.60 -6.36 -9.09
CA ASN A 205 -3.81 -6.79 -7.95
C ASN A 205 -4.52 -7.92 -7.21
N TYR A 206 -3.75 -8.91 -6.75
CA TYR A 206 -4.26 -10.12 -6.09
C TYR A 206 -3.64 -10.26 -4.69
N SER A 207 -4.43 -10.66 -3.71
CA SER A 207 -3.95 -10.94 -2.36
C SER A 207 -4.63 -12.18 -1.76
N PRO A 208 -3.90 -13.04 -1.03
CA PRO A 208 -2.44 -13.20 -1.06
C PRO A 208 -1.86 -13.38 -2.47
N LYS A 209 -0.58 -13.03 -2.64
CA LYS A 209 0.16 -13.24 -3.90
C LYS A 209 0.17 -14.72 -4.32
N GLY A 210 -0.01 -14.97 -5.62
CA GLY A 210 0.19 -16.26 -6.26
C GLY A 210 1.57 -16.42 -6.90
N ASN A 211 1.70 -17.39 -7.79
CA ASN A 211 2.91 -17.68 -8.57
C ASN A 211 4.17 -17.90 -7.72
N TRP A 212 4.01 -18.61 -6.59
CA TRP A 212 5.14 -19.01 -5.77
C TRP A 212 5.99 -20.03 -6.53
N TRP A 213 7.29 -19.73 -6.68
CA TRP A 213 8.21 -20.60 -7.40
C TRP A 213 8.28 -21.99 -6.75
N GLY A 214 8.15 -23.04 -7.57
CA GLY A 214 8.17 -24.41 -7.08
C GLY A 214 6.84 -24.90 -6.48
N HIS A 215 5.74 -24.18 -6.66
CA HIS A 215 4.42 -24.57 -6.19
C HIS A 215 3.41 -24.66 -7.34
N ALA A 216 2.50 -25.64 -7.27
CA ALA A 216 1.33 -25.72 -8.15
C ALA A 216 0.33 -24.59 -7.81
N PRO A 217 -0.44 -24.08 -8.79
CA PRO A 217 -1.38 -22.99 -8.55
C PRO A 217 -2.52 -23.36 -7.59
N TYR A 218 -2.87 -24.65 -7.51
CA TYR A 218 -3.88 -25.20 -6.62
C TYR A 218 -3.59 -26.66 -6.35
N LYS A 219 -4.27 -27.27 -5.37
CA LYS A 219 -4.16 -28.71 -5.08
C LYS A 219 -5.12 -29.50 -5.96
N HIS A 220 -4.61 -30.47 -6.70
CA HIS A 220 -5.44 -31.41 -7.44
C HIS A 220 -6.33 -32.23 -6.49
N GLY A 221 -7.62 -32.39 -6.83
CA GLY A 221 -8.53 -33.30 -6.11
C GLY A 221 -10.00 -32.95 -6.34
N HIS A 222 -10.89 -33.65 -5.62
CA HIS A 222 -12.32 -33.38 -5.68
C HIS A 222 -12.60 -31.95 -5.18
N PRO A 223 -13.42 -31.15 -5.87
CA PRO A 223 -13.74 -29.79 -5.45
C PRO A 223 -14.13 -29.69 -3.98
N CYS A 224 -13.65 -28.65 -3.33
CA CYS A 224 -13.89 -28.35 -1.91
C CYS A 224 -13.41 -29.38 -0.87
N SER A 225 -12.80 -30.50 -1.28
CA SER A 225 -12.33 -31.54 -0.34
C SER A 225 -11.14 -31.12 0.55
N ALA A 226 -10.48 -30.01 0.23
CA ALA A 226 -9.35 -29.47 0.99
C ALA A 226 -9.48 -27.97 1.27
N CYS A 227 -10.72 -27.48 1.46
CA CYS A 227 -10.96 -26.09 1.81
C CYS A 227 -10.32 -25.69 3.15
N PRO A 228 -9.72 -24.49 3.25
CA PRO A 228 -9.18 -24.01 4.51
C PRO A 228 -10.28 -23.86 5.57
N PRO A 229 -9.99 -24.14 6.86
CA PRO A 229 -10.96 -24.00 7.95
C PRO A 229 -11.58 -22.60 8.06
N SER A 230 -10.89 -21.55 7.58
CA SER A 230 -11.38 -20.17 7.54
C SER A 230 -12.64 -19.97 6.69
N PHE A 231 -12.95 -20.91 5.78
CA PHE A 231 -14.16 -20.90 4.96
C PHE A 231 -15.31 -21.71 5.58
N GLY A 232 -15.12 -22.30 6.77
CA GLY A 232 -16.21 -22.96 7.50
C GLY A 232 -16.78 -24.22 6.83
N GLY A 233 -16.10 -24.78 5.84
CA GLY A 233 -16.53 -25.98 5.11
C GLY A 233 -17.56 -25.73 4.00
N GLY A 234 -17.93 -24.48 3.72
CA GLY A 234 -18.86 -24.16 2.63
C GLY A 234 -18.25 -24.40 1.25
N CYS A 235 -19.07 -24.93 0.34
CA CYS A 235 -18.72 -25.16 -1.06
C CYS A 235 -19.81 -24.57 -1.95
N ARG A 236 -19.44 -23.66 -2.83
CA ARG A 236 -20.36 -23.08 -3.82
C ARG A 236 -19.67 -23.10 -5.17
N GLU A 237 -20.30 -23.74 -6.16
CA GLU A 237 -19.77 -23.81 -7.53
C GLU A 237 -18.29 -24.25 -7.57
N ASN A 238 -17.93 -25.35 -6.90
CA ASN A 238 -16.55 -25.85 -6.80
C ASN A 238 -15.53 -24.94 -6.09
N LEU A 239 -15.96 -23.86 -5.43
CA LEU A 239 -15.11 -22.94 -4.69
C LEU A 239 -15.36 -23.04 -3.18
N CYS A 240 -14.29 -22.91 -2.39
CA CYS A 240 -14.37 -22.75 -0.94
C CYS A 240 -15.02 -21.41 -0.63
N TYR A 241 -16.21 -21.47 -0.04
CA TYR A 241 -17.08 -20.32 0.16
C TYR A 241 -17.44 -20.20 1.63
N ARG A 242 -17.40 -18.98 2.18
CA ARG A 242 -17.74 -18.72 3.58
C ARG A 242 -19.18 -18.23 3.68
N GLU A 243 -20.02 -19.00 4.36
CA GLU A 243 -21.42 -18.64 4.57
C GLU A 243 -21.54 -17.29 5.31
N GLY A 244 -22.30 -16.34 4.75
CA GLY A 244 -22.48 -14.98 5.28
C GLY A 244 -21.59 -13.87 4.69
N SER A 245 -20.81 -14.13 3.63
CA SER A 245 -20.03 -13.09 2.92
C SER A 245 -20.87 -12.18 2.01
N ASP A 246 -22.16 -12.46 1.79
CA ASP A 246 -23.06 -11.67 0.94
C ASP A 246 -23.56 -10.36 1.59
N ARG A 247 -22.76 -9.70 2.43
CA ARG A 247 -23.03 -8.30 2.77
C ARG A 247 -22.75 -7.47 1.53
N HIS A 248 -23.81 -7.26 0.75
CA HIS A 248 -23.89 -6.31 -0.37
C HIS A 248 -23.06 -5.07 -0.05
N TYR A 249 -22.09 -4.78 -0.93
CA TYR A 249 -21.50 -3.45 -1.01
C TYR A 249 -22.63 -2.49 -1.38
N SER A 250 -23.21 -1.82 -0.38
CA SER A 250 -24.11 -0.70 -0.62
C SER A 250 -23.22 0.51 -0.86
N PRO A 251 -23.28 1.17 -2.03
CA PRO A 251 -22.60 2.45 -2.22
C PRO A 251 -23.13 3.41 -1.15
N HIS A 252 -22.27 3.92 -0.28
CA HIS A 252 -22.66 5.00 0.61
C HIS A 252 -22.91 6.25 -0.24
N GLU A 253 -24.18 6.67 -0.32
CA GLU A 253 -24.54 8.04 -0.71
C GLU A 253 -23.96 9.02 0.32
N PRO A 254 -23.55 10.24 -0.10
CA PRO A 254 -23.11 11.26 0.84
C PRO A 254 -24.34 11.85 1.53
N GLU A 255 -24.58 11.47 2.79
CA GLU A 255 -25.56 12.16 3.62
C GLU A 255 -25.03 13.57 3.99
N GLU A 256 -25.78 14.57 3.54
CA GLU A 256 -25.75 15.93 4.06
C GLU A 256 -26.19 15.89 5.53
N GLU A 257 -25.28 16.07 6.48
CA GLU A 257 -25.66 16.45 7.85
C GLU A 257 -25.39 17.93 8.07
N THR A 258 -26.51 18.64 8.03
CA THR A 258 -26.74 20.03 8.40
C THR A 258 -26.26 20.34 9.82
N ASN A 259 -25.68 21.54 9.97
CA ASN A 259 -25.36 22.15 11.24
C ASN A 259 -26.61 22.31 12.12
N GLU A 260 -26.68 21.63 13.27
CA GLU A 260 -27.39 22.16 14.45
C GLU A 260 -26.61 21.86 15.75
N ILE A 261 -26.53 22.90 16.58
CA ILE A 261 -25.83 22.93 17.86
C ILE A 261 -26.85 22.54 18.94
N GLU A 262 -26.68 21.37 19.57
CA GLU A 262 -27.40 21.05 20.79
C GLU A 262 -26.47 21.05 22.02
N ARG A 263 -26.81 21.90 22.99
CA ARG A 263 -26.05 22.14 24.22
C ARG A 263 -26.09 20.91 25.13
N GLN A 264 -24.94 20.31 25.42
CA GLN A 264 -24.87 19.31 26.49
C GLN A 264 -24.88 19.97 27.87
N ARG A 265 -25.99 19.72 28.57
CA ARG A 265 -26.25 19.97 29.97
C ARG A 265 -25.45 18.98 30.83
N SER A 266 -24.69 19.53 31.77
CA SER A 266 -23.88 18.83 32.77
C SER A 266 -24.68 17.75 33.53
N LYS A 267 -24.18 16.51 33.52
CA LYS A 267 -24.64 15.43 34.38
C LYS A 267 -23.63 15.20 35.49
N VAL A 268 -24.04 15.58 36.69
CA VAL A 268 -23.40 15.37 37.98
C VAL A 268 -23.24 13.87 38.24
N GLN A 269 -22.05 13.45 38.66
CA GLN A 269 -21.82 12.12 39.20
C GLN A 269 -21.33 12.28 40.65
N GLU A 270 -22.27 12.10 41.59
CA GLU A 270 -22.01 11.98 43.01
C GLU A 270 -21.11 10.76 43.26
N THR A 271 -19.93 10.99 43.81
CA THR A 271 -19.17 9.97 44.52
C THR A 271 -18.94 10.45 45.93
N THR A 272 -19.74 9.88 46.83
CA THR A 272 -19.66 10.04 48.27
C THR A 272 -18.34 9.45 48.77
N SER A 273 -17.44 10.30 49.28
CA SER A 273 -16.42 9.85 50.23
C SER A 273 -16.14 10.97 51.23
N GLN A 274 -16.16 10.58 52.49
CA GLN A 274 -16.30 11.42 53.65
C GLN A 274 -15.06 12.29 53.90
N SER A 275 -15.32 13.52 54.32
CA SER A 275 -14.36 14.46 54.85
C SER A 275 -13.63 13.93 56.09
N ARG A 276 -12.31 14.11 56.13
CA ARG A 276 -11.64 14.52 57.37
C ARG A 276 -10.62 15.60 57.07
N SER A 277 -10.98 16.80 57.51
CA SER A 277 -10.19 18.02 57.55
C SER A 277 -9.00 17.88 58.51
N ARG A 278 -7.82 18.33 58.06
CA ARG A 278 -6.84 19.01 58.92
C ARG A 278 -6.16 20.12 58.14
N THR A 279 -6.46 21.33 58.58
CA THR A 279 -5.81 22.62 58.31
C THR A 279 -4.36 22.60 58.77
N HIS A 280 -3.45 23.22 58.01
CA HIS A 280 -2.38 24.12 58.48
C HIS A 280 -1.86 24.97 57.30
N SER A 281 -1.80 26.28 57.53
CA SER A 281 -1.38 27.34 56.59
C SER A 281 0.10 27.73 56.87
N PRO A 282 0.64 28.87 56.39
CA PRO A 282 1.65 28.91 55.32
C PRO A 282 3.00 29.54 55.75
N SER A 283 4.05 29.29 54.98
CA SER A 283 5.25 30.14 54.90
C SER A 283 5.92 29.81 53.55
N GLY A 284 6.37 30.73 52.70
CA GLY A 284 6.73 32.13 52.87
C GLY A 284 8.18 32.28 52.41
N SER A 285 8.40 32.62 51.14
CA SER A 285 9.45 33.56 50.70
C SER A 285 9.53 33.61 49.18
N VAL A 286 9.23 34.81 48.67
CA VAL A 286 9.64 35.31 47.37
C VAL A 286 11.16 35.50 47.40
N GLY A 287 11.83 34.99 46.39
CA GLY A 287 13.24 35.24 46.10
C GLY A 287 13.40 35.18 44.59
N THR A 288 13.18 36.32 43.95
CA THR A 288 13.59 36.62 42.58
C THR A 288 15.10 36.54 42.49
N ASP A 289 15.62 35.62 41.69
CA ASP A 289 16.93 35.80 41.07
C ASP A 289 16.83 35.32 39.61
N ASP A 290 16.76 36.31 38.73
CA ASP A 290 16.79 36.22 37.29
C ASP A 290 18.14 35.62 36.87
N THR A 291 18.14 34.32 36.64
CA THR A 291 19.02 33.74 35.64
C THR A 291 18.13 33.21 34.53
N GLU A 292 17.98 33.99 33.45
CA GLU A 292 17.56 33.51 32.14
C GLU A 292 18.56 32.43 31.69
N LYS A 293 18.42 31.24 32.25
CA LYS A 293 18.73 30.05 31.49
C LYS A 293 17.69 30.03 30.38
N ASN A 294 18.14 30.40 29.18
CA ASN A 294 17.47 30.06 27.92
C ASN A 294 17.40 28.53 27.82
N GLU A 295 16.53 27.94 28.64
CA GLU A 295 16.27 26.52 28.67
C GLU A 295 15.44 26.19 27.43
N VAL A 296 15.96 25.23 26.65
CA VAL A 296 15.22 24.58 25.59
C VAL A 296 13.92 24.03 26.20
N ILE A 297 12.79 24.68 25.90
CA ILE A 297 11.50 24.42 26.55
C ILE A 297 10.94 23.04 26.14
N SER A 298 11.39 22.49 25.01
CA SER A 298 10.99 21.18 24.52
C SER A 298 12.18 20.20 24.49
N THR A 299 12.19 19.24 25.42
CA THR A 299 13.18 18.15 25.48
C THR A 299 12.84 16.95 24.57
N GLN A 300 11.80 17.08 23.74
CA GLN A 300 11.37 15.99 22.88
C GLN A 300 12.35 15.81 21.70
N GLN A 301 13.10 14.71 21.73
CA GLN A 301 14.04 14.33 20.67
C GLN A 301 13.37 13.44 19.61
N MET A 302 13.84 13.54 18.36
CA MET A 302 13.45 12.63 17.27
C MET A 302 14.24 11.33 17.33
N SER A 303 15.51 11.39 17.76
CA SER A 303 16.38 10.22 17.91
C SER A 303 15.96 9.38 19.11
N GLN A 304 15.99 8.07 18.94
CA GLN A 304 15.86 7.13 20.04
C GLN A 304 17.24 6.66 20.47
N ILE A 305 17.58 6.91 21.74
CA ILE A 305 18.78 6.35 22.36
C ILE A 305 18.58 4.85 22.53
N VAL A 306 19.49 4.04 22.00
CA VAL A 306 19.38 2.57 22.00
C VAL A 306 20.65 1.93 22.52
N SER A 307 20.57 0.74 23.12
CA SER A 307 21.76 -0.06 23.45
C SER A 307 22.27 -0.81 22.21
N CYS A 308 23.51 -1.31 22.26
CA CYS A 308 24.13 -2.06 21.17
C CYS A 308 23.37 -3.34 20.77
N GLU A 309 22.53 -3.87 21.66
CA GLU A 309 21.77 -5.11 21.51
C GLU A 309 20.41 -4.90 20.83
N VAL A 310 19.94 -3.65 20.79
CA VAL A 310 18.62 -3.30 20.29
C VAL A 310 18.50 -3.65 18.81
N ARG A 311 17.47 -4.44 18.48
CA ARG A 311 17.15 -4.85 17.12
C ARG A 311 16.08 -3.93 16.56
N LEU A 312 16.06 -3.77 15.25
CA LEU A 312 15.05 -2.94 14.62
C LEU A 312 13.62 -3.47 14.80
N ARG A 313 13.44 -4.79 14.96
CA ARG A 313 12.13 -5.39 15.29
C ARG A 313 11.64 -4.99 16.69
N ASP A 314 12.56 -4.78 17.62
CA ASP A 314 12.24 -4.53 19.03
C ASP A 314 11.77 -3.08 19.23
N GLN A 315 12.07 -2.19 18.28
CA GLN A 315 11.69 -0.79 18.32
C GLN A 315 10.67 -0.41 17.23
N CYS A 316 9.61 0.26 17.69
CA CYS A 316 8.56 0.96 16.95
C CYS A 316 7.66 0.22 15.93
N LYS A 317 6.35 0.42 16.15
CA LYS A 317 5.23 0.00 15.30
C LYS A 317 4.57 1.20 14.57
N GLY A 318 5.37 2.16 14.09
CA GLY A 318 4.89 3.40 13.44
C GLY A 318 5.98 4.15 12.66
N THR A 319 5.61 5.25 11.98
CA THR A 319 6.45 6.04 11.05
C THR A 319 7.49 6.95 11.70
N THR A 320 7.44 7.15 13.02
CA THR A 320 8.26 8.14 13.74
C THR A 320 9.64 7.63 14.19
N CYS A 321 10.08 6.46 13.74
CA CYS A 321 11.19 5.74 14.37
C CYS A 321 12.29 5.33 13.41
N ASN A 322 12.83 6.33 12.74
CA ASN A 322 13.81 6.12 11.70
C ASN A 322 15.21 6.66 12.04
N ARG A 323 15.38 7.43 13.12
CA ARG A 323 16.70 7.92 13.58
C ARG A 323 17.03 7.36 14.96
N TYR A 324 18.22 6.80 15.11
CA TYR A 324 18.70 6.16 16.33
C TYR A 324 20.05 6.72 16.73
N GLU A 325 20.30 6.78 18.04
CA GLU A 325 21.59 7.16 18.62
C GLU A 325 22.22 5.95 19.30
N CYS A 326 23.40 5.58 18.81
CA CYS A 326 24.15 4.42 19.24
C CYS A 326 25.29 4.83 20.18
N PRO A 327 25.48 4.15 21.33
CA PRO A 327 26.59 4.42 22.23
C PRO A 327 27.90 3.89 21.66
N ALA A 328 29.01 4.33 22.25
CA ALA A 328 30.33 3.76 21.99
C ALA A 328 30.42 2.29 22.44
N GLY A 329 31.39 1.54 21.90
CA GLY A 329 31.69 0.17 22.31
C GLY A 329 30.82 -0.91 21.67
N CYS A 330 30.00 -0.58 20.66
CA CYS A 330 29.13 -1.56 20.03
C CYS A 330 29.86 -2.60 19.15
N LEU A 331 31.13 -2.38 18.82
CA LEU A 331 31.93 -3.36 18.06
C LEU A 331 32.05 -4.69 18.82
N ASP A 332 32.31 -4.61 20.14
CA ASP A 332 32.53 -5.75 21.03
C ASP A 332 31.23 -6.43 21.50
N SER A 333 30.07 -5.83 21.22
CA SER A 333 28.77 -6.42 21.57
C SER A 333 28.55 -7.75 20.85
N LYS A 334 27.88 -8.69 21.53
CA LYS A 334 27.56 -10.03 20.96
C LYS A 334 26.29 -10.03 20.09
N ALA A 335 25.65 -8.88 19.88
CA ALA A 335 24.38 -8.78 19.18
C ALA A 335 24.49 -9.17 17.69
N LYS A 336 23.53 -9.90 17.12
CA LYS A 336 23.67 -10.43 15.75
C LYS A 336 23.52 -9.33 14.69
N VAL A 337 24.27 -9.47 13.60
CA VAL A 337 24.05 -8.71 12.35
C VAL A 337 23.81 -9.73 11.24
N ILE A 338 22.71 -9.61 10.52
CA ILE A 338 22.29 -10.56 9.48
C ILE A 338 22.16 -9.78 8.17
N GLY A 339 23.06 -10.03 7.21
CA GLY A 339 23.15 -9.29 5.95
C GLY A 339 24.32 -8.32 5.85
N SER A 340 24.51 -7.73 4.65
CA SER A 340 25.69 -6.91 4.33
C SER A 340 25.39 -5.49 3.83
N VAL A 341 24.20 -5.29 3.26
CA VAL A 341 23.75 -4.01 2.66
C VAL A 341 22.32 -3.79 3.11
N HIS A 342 21.50 -4.80 2.91
CA HIS A 342 20.21 -4.95 3.56
C HIS A 342 20.43 -5.83 4.79
N TYR A 343 19.95 -5.38 5.93
CA TYR A 343 20.05 -6.07 7.21
C TYR A 343 18.68 -6.58 7.61
N GLU A 344 18.59 -7.80 8.14
CA GLU A 344 17.32 -8.32 8.65
C GLU A 344 16.87 -7.51 9.86
N MET A 345 15.56 -7.30 10.06
CA MET A 345 14.99 -6.62 11.25
C MET A 345 15.44 -7.19 12.61
N GLN A 346 15.92 -8.44 12.67
CA GLN A 346 16.48 -9.05 13.89
C GLN A 346 17.94 -8.65 14.15
N SER A 347 18.57 -7.90 13.24
CA SER A 347 19.92 -7.38 13.40
C SER A 347 19.96 -6.21 14.37
N SER A 348 21.06 -6.10 15.12
CA SER A 348 21.37 -4.90 15.90
C SER A 348 21.52 -3.69 14.97
N ILE A 349 20.87 -2.59 15.31
CA ILE A 349 20.91 -1.34 14.52
C ILE A 349 22.33 -0.79 14.51
N CYS A 350 22.95 -0.65 15.69
CA CYS A 350 24.27 -0.05 15.86
C CYS A 350 25.38 -0.91 15.24
N ARG A 351 25.34 -2.24 15.43
CA ARG A 351 26.33 -3.12 14.81
C ARG A 351 26.14 -3.22 13.29
N ALA A 352 24.92 -3.13 12.78
CA ALA A 352 24.68 -3.05 11.34
C ALA A 352 25.23 -1.75 10.73
N ALA A 353 25.13 -0.63 11.47
CA ALA A 353 25.71 0.65 11.07
C ALA A 353 27.23 0.64 11.03
N ILE A 354 27.87 0.02 12.04
CA ILE A 354 29.32 -0.22 12.05
C ILE A 354 29.72 -1.16 10.89
N HIS A 355 29.04 -2.30 10.74
CA HIS A 355 29.28 -3.23 9.64
C HIS A 355 29.19 -2.54 8.26
N TYR A 356 28.22 -1.65 8.07
CA TYR A 356 28.08 -0.89 6.81
C TYR A 356 29.17 0.18 6.63
N GLY A 357 29.76 0.68 7.73
CA GLY A 357 30.79 1.72 7.75
C GLY A 357 30.25 3.13 7.91
N ILE A 358 29.04 3.29 8.47
CA ILE A 358 28.46 4.61 8.79
C ILE A 358 28.92 5.10 10.15
N LEU A 359 29.08 4.16 11.10
CA LEU A 359 29.56 4.42 12.45
C LEU A 359 30.90 3.68 12.67
N ASP A 360 31.69 4.21 13.59
CA ASP A 360 32.85 3.54 14.19
C ASP A 360 32.49 3.07 15.62
N ASN A 361 33.50 2.70 16.42
CA ASN A 361 33.26 2.24 17.79
C ASN A 361 32.99 3.38 18.78
N ASP A 362 33.07 4.64 18.36
CA ASP A 362 32.76 5.79 19.22
C ASP A 362 31.24 6.07 19.24
N GLY A 363 30.48 5.41 18.37
CA GLY A 363 29.03 5.50 18.31
C GLY A 363 28.55 6.67 17.45
N GLY A 364 27.34 7.16 17.71
CA GLY A 364 26.73 8.29 17.00
C GLY A 364 25.39 7.96 16.36
N TRP A 365 24.94 8.82 15.44
CA TRP A 365 23.59 8.78 14.88
C TRP A 365 23.50 8.02 13.57
N VAL A 366 22.44 7.23 13.43
CA VAL A 366 22.14 6.45 12.23
C VAL A 366 20.68 6.60 11.83
N ASP A 367 20.46 6.82 10.54
CA ASP A 367 19.15 6.75 9.93
C ASP A 367 18.88 5.34 9.41
N VAL A 368 17.66 4.87 9.59
CA VAL A 368 17.21 3.53 9.26
C VAL A 368 16.01 3.62 8.34
N THR A 369 16.13 2.99 7.17
CA THR A 369 15.03 2.86 6.22
C THR A 369 14.59 1.42 6.16
N ARG A 370 13.31 1.14 6.41
CA ARG A 370 12.74 -0.20 6.21
C ARG A 370 12.61 -0.45 4.70
N GLN A 371 13.25 -1.49 4.20
CA GLN A 371 13.38 -1.80 2.76
C GLN A 371 12.48 -2.97 2.33
N GLY A 372 11.44 -3.25 3.11
CA GLY A 372 10.56 -4.39 2.90
C GLY A 372 11.29 -5.73 3.06
N ARG A 373 10.71 -6.80 2.52
CA ARG A 373 11.21 -8.17 2.69
C ARG A 373 12.30 -8.49 1.66
N LYS A 374 13.43 -9.05 2.10
CA LYS A 374 14.52 -9.54 1.24
C LYS A 374 14.58 -11.05 1.33
N ASN A 375 14.81 -11.69 0.18
CA ASN A 375 14.73 -13.15 0.05
C ASN A 375 15.90 -13.88 0.70
N TYR A 376 17.06 -13.24 0.71
CA TYR A 376 18.24 -13.74 1.37
C TYR A 376 19.12 -12.56 1.79
N PHE A 377 19.96 -12.85 2.77
CA PHE A 377 20.93 -11.94 3.35
C PHE A 377 22.29 -12.58 3.14
N ILE A 378 23.14 -11.92 2.36
CA ILE A 378 24.50 -12.38 2.12
C ILE A 378 25.32 -12.12 3.39
N LYS A 379 26.20 -13.06 3.75
CA LYS A 379 27.17 -12.85 4.82
C LYS A 379 28.38 -12.09 4.30
N SER A 380 28.95 -11.22 5.11
CA SER A 380 30.24 -10.59 4.85
C SER A 380 30.97 -10.27 6.14
N TYR A 381 32.25 -9.95 6.02
CA TYR A 381 33.02 -9.33 7.09
C TYR A 381 33.40 -7.92 6.64
N ARG A 382 32.99 -6.90 7.40
CA ARG A 382 33.26 -5.48 7.10
C ARG A 382 33.41 -4.71 8.41
N ASN A 383 34.38 -3.78 8.44
CA ASN A 383 34.60 -2.85 9.56
C ASN A 383 34.63 -3.53 10.93
N GLY A 384 35.35 -4.66 11.03
CA GLY A 384 35.48 -5.41 12.29
C GLY A 384 34.27 -6.28 12.67
N VAL A 385 33.15 -6.20 11.95
CA VAL A 385 31.92 -6.96 12.23
C VAL A 385 31.74 -8.09 11.22
N GLN A 386 31.46 -9.30 11.71
CA GLN A 386 31.05 -10.43 10.88
C GLN A 386 29.52 -10.53 10.85
N SER A 387 28.93 -10.44 9.66
CA SER A 387 27.51 -10.67 9.48
C SER A 387 27.18 -12.13 9.18
N ILE A 388 25.95 -12.50 9.51
CA ILE A 388 25.38 -13.83 9.32
C ILE A 388 24.60 -13.83 8.02
N GLY A 389 24.76 -14.91 7.26
CA GLY A 389 24.00 -15.14 6.04
C GLY A 389 22.68 -15.82 6.39
N LYS A 390 21.59 -15.40 5.74
CA LYS A 390 20.28 -15.99 5.94
C LYS A 390 19.62 -16.22 4.60
N TYR A 391 19.44 -17.48 4.23
CA TYR A 391 18.78 -17.89 2.98
C TYR A 391 17.27 -18.07 3.16
N GLN A 392 16.68 -17.22 4.00
CA GLN A 392 15.27 -17.20 4.31
C GLN A 392 14.77 -15.79 4.17
N SER A 393 13.60 -15.66 3.56
CA SER A 393 13.00 -14.36 3.31
C SER A 393 12.58 -13.72 4.64
N ALA A 394 13.06 -12.51 4.90
CA ALA A 394 12.75 -11.76 6.11
C ALA A 394 12.70 -10.26 5.84
N ASN A 395 11.99 -9.53 6.70
CA ASN A 395 11.94 -8.07 6.59
C ASN A 395 13.34 -7.49 6.78
N SER A 396 13.64 -6.44 6.04
CA SER A 396 14.94 -5.85 5.98
C SER A 396 14.90 -4.34 6.18
N PHE A 397 16.06 -3.81 6.54
CA PHE A 397 16.32 -2.40 6.59
C PHE A 397 17.69 -2.08 6.02
N THR A 398 17.87 -0.83 5.63
CA THR A 398 19.17 -0.22 5.33
C THR A 398 19.46 0.84 6.37
N VAL A 399 20.75 1.09 6.55
CA VAL A 399 21.27 2.16 7.39
C VAL A 399 21.88 3.23 6.50
N SER A 400 21.76 4.49 6.89
CA SER A 400 22.38 5.64 6.23
C SER A 400 22.96 6.62 7.26
N LYS A 401 24.02 7.35 6.87
CA LYS A 401 24.57 8.41 7.70
C LYS A 401 23.55 9.55 7.82
N VAL A 402 23.43 10.12 9.01
CA VAL A 402 22.67 11.35 9.21
C VAL A 402 23.44 12.49 8.55
N ALA A 403 22.93 12.96 7.40
CA ALA A 403 23.48 14.15 6.74
C ALA A 403 23.16 15.38 7.60
N VAL A 404 24.15 16.27 7.74
CA VAL A 404 23.98 17.57 8.41
C VAL A 404 24.04 18.65 7.35
N GLN A 405 23.05 19.55 7.32
CA GLN A 405 23.00 20.65 6.36
C GLN A 405 22.78 21.97 7.09
N ALA A 406 23.68 22.93 6.87
CA ALA A 406 23.49 24.31 7.29
C ALA A 406 22.55 25.02 6.32
N ILE A 407 21.60 25.78 6.87
CA ILE A 407 20.57 26.45 6.08
C ILE A 407 20.49 27.95 6.42
N THR A 408 19.69 28.69 5.66
CA THR A 408 19.35 30.07 6.00
C THR A 408 18.05 30.13 6.78
N CYS A 409 17.77 31.26 7.42
CA CYS A 409 16.52 31.47 8.15
C CYS A 409 15.26 31.41 7.27
N GLU A 410 15.41 31.50 5.95
CA GLU A 410 14.31 31.47 4.97
C GLU A 410 14.05 30.07 4.41
N THR A 411 14.97 29.13 4.62
CA THR A 411 14.86 27.79 4.05
C THR A 411 13.64 27.04 4.62
N THR A 412 12.82 26.48 3.73
CA THR A 412 11.60 25.74 4.08
C THR A 412 11.80 24.23 4.01
N VAL A 413 10.86 23.46 4.56
CA VAL A 413 10.93 21.98 4.53
C VAL A 413 10.73 21.44 3.12
N GLU A 414 9.90 22.09 2.29
CA GLU A 414 9.73 21.79 0.86
C GLU A 414 11.05 21.73 0.09
N GLN A 415 11.96 22.64 0.38
CA GLN A 415 13.25 22.74 -0.31
C GLN A 415 14.27 21.69 0.17
N MET A 416 14.12 21.21 1.40
CA MET A 416 15.19 20.48 2.11
C MET A 416 14.91 18.99 2.27
N CYS A 417 13.65 18.60 2.45
CA CYS A 417 13.29 17.21 2.59
C CYS A 417 12.84 16.71 1.22
N PRO A 418 13.55 15.75 0.59
CA PRO A 418 13.21 15.24 -0.72
C PRO A 418 12.02 14.31 -0.59
N PHE A 419 10.85 14.89 -0.35
CA PHE A 419 9.54 14.37 -0.01
C PHE A 419 9.02 13.19 -0.87
N GLN A 420 9.81 12.13 -0.97
CA GLN A 420 9.63 11.01 -1.88
C GLN A 420 9.55 9.72 -1.07
N LYS A 421 8.63 8.84 -1.47
CA LYS A 421 8.51 7.49 -0.91
C LYS A 421 9.63 6.61 -1.52
N PRO A 422 10.18 5.62 -0.79
CA PRO A 422 9.61 4.99 0.41
C PRO A 422 9.90 5.66 1.77
N ALA A 423 10.81 6.64 1.86
CA ALA A 423 10.92 7.63 2.94
C ALA A 423 12.23 8.38 2.73
N SER A 424 12.17 9.67 2.41
CA SER A 424 13.33 10.54 2.56
C SER A 424 13.49 10.94 4.02
N HIS A 425 14.59 10.54 4.64
CA HIS A 425 15.00 11.16 5.89
C HIS A 425 15.36 12.61 5.59
N CYS A 426 14.82 13.54 6.37
CA CYS A 426 15.31 14.92 6.33
C CYS A 426 16.73 14.94 6.93
N PRO A 427 17.66 15.71 6.33
CA PRO A 427 18.95 15.93 6.97
C PRO A 427 18.74 16.57 8.34
N ARG A 428 19.66 16.34 9.27
CA ARG A 428 19.77 17.18 10.47
C ARG A 428 20.14 18.58 10.01
N VAL A 429 19.41 19.57 10.51
CA VAL A 429 19.55 20.94 10.04
C VAL A 429 20.31 21.75 11.08
N TYR A 430 21.26 22.57 10.63
CA TYR A 430 21.90 23.57 11.47
C TYR A 430 21.32 24.95 11.16
N CYS A 431 20.67 25.53 12.15
CA CYS A 431 20.07 26.86 12.08
C CYS A 431 21.06 27.92 12.55
N PRO A 432 21.23 29.02 11.78
CA PRO A 432 22.05 30.14 12.19
C PRO A 432 21.36 30.95 13.31
N ALA A 433 22.13 31.79 13.98
CA ALA A 433 21.61 32.74 14.96
C ALA A 433 20.74 33.83 14.29
N ASN A 434 19.92 34.50 15.09
CA ASN A 434 19.13 35.68 14.74
C ASN A 434 18.05 35.45 13.66
N CYS A 435 17.47 34.25 13.61
CA CYS A 435 16.37 33.96 12.69
C CYS A 435 15.05 34.63 13.09
N MET A 436 14.90 35.13 14.32
CA MET A 436 13.72 35.92 14.71
C MET A 436 13.65 37.27 13.97
N GLN A 437 14.81 37.84 13.63
CA GLN A 437 14.91 39.10 12.88
C GLN A 437 14.70 38.93 11.37
N ALA A 438 14.65 37.69 10.87
CA ALA A 438 14.41 37.43 9.46
C ALA A 438 13.00 37.91 9.06
N ASN A 439 12.89 38.45 7.85
CA ASN A 439 11.66 39.05 7.35
C ASN A 439 10.50 38.02 7.41
N PRO A 440 9.40 38.32 8.15
CA PRO A 440 8.29 37.40 8.30
C PRO A 440 7.63 36.99 6.98
N HIS A 441 7.71 37.80 5.94
CA HIS A 441 7.17 37.49 4.62
C HIS A 441 7.89 36.34 3.91
N TYR A 442 9.21 36.22 4.09
CA TYR A 442 10.02 35.18 3.45
C TYR A 442 10.20 33.96 4.36
N ALA A 443 10.27 34.17 5.68
CA ALA A 443 10.50 33.11 6.64
C ALA A 443 9.21 32.70 7.40
N ARG A 444 8.09 32.53 6.72
CA ARG A 444 6.77 32.33 7.37
C ARG A 444 6.74 31.13 8.31
N VAL A 445 5.87 31.17 9.31
CA VAL A 445 5.60 30.04 10.22
C VAL A 445 4.11 29.77 10.19
N ILE A 446 3.69 28.59 9.73
CA ILE A 446 2.29 28.26 9.51
C ILE A 446 1.94 27.02 10.35
N GLY A 447 1.03 27.20 11.31
CA GLY A 447 0.60 26.15 12.23
C GLY A 447 1.33 26.11 13.58
N THR A 448 0.99 25.11 14.38
CA THR A 448 1.45 24.93 15.76
C THR A 448 1.50 23.44 16.07
N ARG A 449 2.60 22.97 16.70
CA ARG A 449 2.95 21.54 16.93
C ARG A 449 3.17 20.72 15.65
N ILE A 450 2.33 20.92 14.64
CA ILE A 450 2.45 20.42 13.28
C ILE A 450 2.38 21.63 12.35
N TYR A 451 3.42 21.77 11.53
CA TYR A 451 3.65 22.93 10.68
C TYR A 451 3.52 22.53 9.21
N SER A 452 3.05 23.45 8.36
CA SER A 452 3.07 23.23 6.90
C SER A 452 4.50 23.28 6.39
N ASP A 453 4.81 22.44 5.40
CA ASP A 453 6.08 22.39 4.68
C ASP A 453 6.57 23.72 4.06
N MET A 454 5.66 24.68 3.87
CA MET A 454 5.97 26.06 3.46
C MET A 454 6.60 26.91 4.58
N SER A 455 6.65 26.40 5.81
CA SER A 455 7.19 27.14 6.96
C SER A 455 8.72 27.11 6.97
N SER A 456 9.35 28.21 7.39
CA SER A 456 10.78 28.28 7.68
C SER A 456 11.14 27.32 8.80
N ILE A 457 12.18 26.50 8.59
CA ILE A 457 12.62 25.50 9.56
C ILE A 457 13.09 26.18 10.85
N CYS A 458 13.98 27.18 10.74
CA CYS A 458 14.62 27.79 11.91
C CYS A 458 13.67 28.68 12.71
N ARG A 459 12.80 29.46 12.06
CA ARG A 459 11.77 30.22 12.79
C ARG A 459 10.74 29.29 13.43
N THR A 460 10.39 28.18 12.76
CA THR A 460 9.53 27.15 13.35
C THR A 460 10.19 26.52 14.58
N ALA A 461 11.50 26.28 14.55
CA ALA A 461 12.24 25.71 15.68
C ALA A 461 12.24 26.63 16.91
N VAL A 462 12.43 27.94 16.69
CA VAL A 462 12.32 28.95 17.75
C VAL A 462 10.88 29.01 18.26
N HIS A 463 9.88 29.10 17.37
CA HIS A 463 8.47 29.08 17.76
C HIS A 463 8.14 27.85 18.61
N ALA A 464 8.61 26.67 18.23
CA ALA A 464 8.38 25.42 18.95
C ALA A 464 9.17 25.31 20.28
N GLY A 465 10.07 26.25 20.57
CA GLY A 465 10.92 26.22 21.77
C GLY A 465 11.99 25.13 21.72
N VAL A 466 12.37 24.72 20.50
CA VAL A 466 13.31 23.64 20.23
C VAL A 466 14.76 24.16 20.18
N VAL A 467 14.95 25.38 19.72
CA VAL A 467 16.22 26.13 19.77
C VAL A 467 15.95 27.56 20.18
N SER A 468 16.95 28.21 20.79
CA SER A 468 16.92 29.64 21.06
C SER A 468 17.23 30.44 19.79
N ASN A 469 17.11 31.78 19.85
CA ASN A 469 17.52 32.64 18.75
C ASN A 469 19.04 32.65 18.50
N GLN A 470 19.84 31.92 19.28
CA GLN A 470 21.27 31.73 19.03
C GLN A 470 21.53 30.68 17.92
N GLY A 471 20.49 29.99 17.45
CA GLY A 471 20.62 28.92 16.47
C GLY A 471 21.00 27.59 17.12
N GLY A 472 21.26 26.57 16.29
CA GLY A 472 21.56 25.23 16.76
C GLY A 472 21.08 24.12 15.84
N TYR A 473 21.24 22.88 16.27
CA TYR A 473 20.82 21.71 15.51
C TYR A 473 19.35 21.37 15.77
N VAL A 474 18.64 21.04 14.69
CA VAL A 474 17.23 20.67 14.72
C VAL A 474 16.97 19.47 13.83
N ASP A 475 16.05 18.61 14.27
CA ASP A 475 15.62 17.46 13.52
C ASP A 475 14.18 17.67 13.01
N VAL A 476 13.95 17.38 11.73
CA VAL A 476 12.67 17.58 11.04
C VAL A 476 12.07 16.23 10.67
N MET A 477 10.80 16.02 11.04
CA MET A 477 10.06 14.80 10.73
C MET A 477 8.87 15.11 9.83
N PRO A 478 8.80 14.56 8.60
CA PRO A 478 7.65 14.70 7.75
C PRO A 478 6.44 13.95 8.33
N VAL A 479 5.26 14.56 8.28
CA VAL A 479 3.99 13.97 8.71
C VAL A 479 2.90 14.24 7.67
N ASP A 480 1.78 13.53 7.78
CA ASP A 480 0.65 13.75 6.89
C ASP A 480 0.09 15.16 7.02
N LYS A 481 -0.26 15.76 5.87
CA LYS A 481 -0.81 17.12 5.82
C LYS A 481 -2.10 17.22 6.63
N ARG A 482 -2.36 18.41 7.18
CA ARG A 482 -3.62 18.71 7.86
C ARG A 482 -4.54 19.54 6.98
N LYS A 483 -5.86 19.33 7.15
CA LYS A 483 -6.89 20.19 6.56
C LYS A 483 -6.88 21.60 7.16
N MET A 484 -6.39 21.74 8.40
CA MET A 484 -6.34 23.00 9.12
C MET A 484 -5.07 23.08 9.97
N TYR A 485 -4.41 24.24 9.90
CA TYR A 485 -3.29 24.63 10.75
C TYR A 485 -3.73 25.79 11.64
N ILE A 486 -3.49 25.65 12.95
CA ILE A 486 -3.92 26.61 13.97
C ILE A 486 -2.76 27.55 14.29
N ALA A 487 -3.05 28.86 14.25
CA ALA A 487 -2.13 29.92 14.66
C ALA A 487 -1.91 29.92 16.17
N SER A 488 -0.70 30.25 16.62
CA SER A 488 -0.42 30.57 18.02
C SER A 488 0.74 31.55 18.15
N PHE A 489 0.88 32.16 19.33
CA PHE A 489 2.04 32.96 19.68
C PHE A 489 2.88 32.18 20.68
N GLN A 490 4.10 31.82 20.29
CA GLN A 490 5.02 31.06 21.12
C GLN A 490 6.45 31.57 20.91
N ASN A 491 7.21 31.71 22.00
CA ASN A 491 8.64 32.06 21.97
C ASN A 491 8.95 33.30 21.11
N GLY A 492 8.09 34.32 21.19
CA GLY A 492 8.25 35.58 20.45
C GLY A 492 7.91 35.53 18.96
N ILE A 493 7.33 34.43 18.45
CA ILE A 493 6.91 34.27 17.06
C ILE A 493 5.39 34.03 17.00
N PHE A 494 4.69 34.79 16.16
CA PHE A 494 3.30 34.54 15.80
C PHE A 494 3.23 33.64 14.56
N SER A 495 2.60 32.47 14.67
CA SER A 495 2.34 31.61 13.51
C SER A 495 1.00 31.93 12.84
N GLU A 496 0.93 31.65 11.55
CA GLU A 496 -0.25 31.86 10.73
C GLU A 496 -1.17 30.64 10.72
N SER A 497 -2.47 30.87 10.58
CA SER A 497 -3.45 29.82 10.34
C SER A 497 -3.60 29.56 8.85
N LEU A 498 -3.80 28.31 8.46
CA LEU A 498 -4.04 27.93 7.06
C LEU A 498 -5.13 26.87 6.99
N GLN A 499 -6.15 27.12 6.18
CA GLN A 499 -7.25 26.19 5.93
C GLN A 499 -7.17 25.65 4.51
N ASN A 500 -7.44 24.35 4.37
CA ASN A 500 -7.46 23.61 3.11
C ASN A 500 -6.30 23.97 2.16
N PRO A 501 -5.03 23.83 2.59
CA PRO A 501 -3.91 24.16 1.72
C PRO A 501 -3.97 23.37 0.42
N PRO A 502 -3.76 24.03 -0.74
CA PRO A 502 -3.62 23.34 -2.01
C PRO A 502 -2.30 22.56 -2.02
N GLY A 503 -2.37 21.24 -2.17
CA GLY A 503 -1.17 20.40 -2.13
C GLY A 503 -0.43 20.42 -0.78
N GLY A 504 0.87 20.15 -0.80
CA GLY A 504 1.75 20.28 0.37
C GLY A 504 1.78 19.11 1.36
N LYS A 505 2.77 19.15 2.23
CA LYS A 505 3.05 18.22 3.33
C LYS A 505 3.09 18.96 4.66
N ALA A 506 3.20 18.21 5.75
CA ALA A 506 3.39 18.77 7.07
C ALA A 506 4.66 18.21 7.70
N PHE A 507 5.13 18.87 8.76
CA PHE A 507 6.24 18.37 9.55
C PHE A 507 6.09 18.68 11.03
N ARG A 508 6.88 17.96 11.83
CA ARG A 508 7.17 18.25 13.23
C ARG A 508 8.66 18.52 13.38
N ILE A 509 9.02 19.36 14.35
CA ILE A 509 10.41 19.73 14.63
C ILE A 509 10.79 19.29 16.05
N PHE A 510 12.02 18.83 16.22
CA PHE A 510 12.53 18.22 17.45
C PHE A 510 13.91 18.76 17.82
N ALA A 511 14.18 18.79 19.12
CA ALA A 511 15.46 19.22 19.67
C ALA A 511 16.54 18.16 19.45
N VAL A 512 17.76 18.66 19.28
CA VAL A 512 18.99 17.87 19.35
C VAL A 512 19.67 18.30 20.64
N VAL A 513 19.70 17.41 21.62
CA VAL A 513 20.23 17.67 22.98
C VAL A 513 21.50 16.88 23.17
#